data_AF-A0A920V989-F1
#
_entry.id   AF-A0A920V989-F1
#
_cell.length_a   1.000
_cell.length_b   1.000
_cell.length_c   1.000
_cell.angle_alpha   90.00
_cell.angle_beta   90.00
_cell.angle_gamma   90.00
#
_symmetry.space_group_name_H-M   'P 1'
#
loop_
_entity.id
_entity.type
_entity.pdbx_description
1 polymer ?
#
loop_
_entity_poly.entity_id
_entity_poly.type
_entity_poly.pdbx_seq_one_letter_code
_entity_poly.pdbx_strand_id
1 'polypeptide(L)'
;MTPRVAEFIESTKSQSVSEEALEKMEKLGVPLGIEVINPINNMPIPGGQQILFLKTYGTGAIMSVPAHDQRDFEFAKKYKLEIKPVIVPTIISLMILIL
;
A
#
# COMPACT_ATOMS: atom_id res chain seq x y z
N MET A 1 9.61 13.91 -11.85
CA MET A 1 9.83 13.23 -10.55
C MET A 1 10.08 14.32 -9.51
N THR A 2 9.39 14.29 -8.37
CA THR A 2 9.58 15.31 -7.33
C THR A 2 10.93 15.12 -6.62
N PRO A 3 11.57 16.18 -6.09
CA PRO A 3 12.83 16.07 -5.34
C PRO A 3 12.76 15.06 -4.20
N ARG A 4 11.61 15.03 -3.50
CA ARG A 4 11.34 14.11 -2.38
C ARG A 4 11.38 12.63 -2.78
N VAL A 5 10.93 12.29 -3.99
CA VAL A 5 11.00 10.91 -4.51
C VAL A 5 12.44 10.54 -4.84
N ALA A 6 13.23 11.46 -5.39
CA ALA A 6 14.64 11.22 -5.69
C ALA A 6 15.46 10.99 -4.40
N GLU A 7 15.26 11.82 -3.38
CA GLU A 7 15.88 11.66 -2.05
C GLU A 7 15.49 10.33 -1.40
N PHE A 8 14.21 9.94 -1.50
CA PHE A 8 13.75 8.65 -0.98
C PHE A 8 14.43 7.48 -1.69
N ILE A 9 14.52 7.50 -3.03
CA ILE A 9 15.23 6.49 -3.82
C ILE A 9 16.71 6.42 -3.42
N GLU A 10 17.35 7.56 -3.16
CA GLU A 10 18.74 7.59 -2.70
C GLU A 10 18.91 6.98 -1.31
N SER A 11 18.01 7.28 -0.37
CA SER A 11 18.04 6.69 0.98
C SER A 11 17.83 5.17 1.01
N THR A 12 17.15 4.61 0.00
CA THR A 12 16.85 3.17 -0.08
C THR A 12 17.86 2.39 -0.93
N LYS A 13 18.75 3.07 -1.67
CA LYS A 13 19.73 2.41 -2.57
C LYS A 13 20.72 1.49 -1.83
N SER A 14 21.01 1.71 -0.55
CA SER A 14 22.15 1.09 0.14
C SER A 14 21.87 -0.17 0.97
N GLN A 15 20.68 -0.76 0.90
CA GLN A 15 20.33 -1.92 1.72
C GLN A 15 20.33 -3.22 0.90
N SER A 16 21.39 -4.01 1.00
CA SER A 16 21.37 -5.45 0.71
C SER A 16 21.00 -6.15 2.01
N VAL A 17 19.71 -6.43 2.20
CA VAL A 17 19.18 -7.11 3.38
C VAL A 17 18.59 -8.43 2.95
N SER A 18 18.74 -9.45 3.80
CA SER A 18 18.09 -10.76 3.58
C SER A 18 16.57 -10.57 3.54
N GLU A 19 15.87 -11.52 2.92
CA GLU A 19 14.40 -11.51 2.84
C GLU A 19 13.76 -11.45 4.24
N GLU A 20 14.32 -12.15 5.24
CA GLU A 20 13.80 -12.10 6.61
C GLU A 20 14.02 -10.75 7.29
N ALA A 21 15.12 -10.06 6.97
CA ALA A 21 15.37 -8.71 7.45
C ALA A 21 14.45 -7.69 6.76
N LEU A 22 14.06 -7.94 5.51
CA LEU A 22 13.13 -7.11 4.74
C LEU A 22 11.72 -7.13 5.32
N GLU A 23 11.24 -8.30 5.78
CA GLU A 23 9.93 -8.43 6.42
C GLU A 23 9.84 -7.67 7.75
N LYS A 24 10.97 -7.58 8.47
CA LYS A 24 11.08 -6.87 9.75
C LYS A 24 11.39 -5.38 9.60
N MET A 25 11.76 -4.94 8.41
CA MET A 25 12.07 -3.53 8.19
C MET A 25 10.83 -2.66 8.26
N GLU A 26 11.05 -1.43 8.71
CA GLU A 26 10.01 -0.43 8.71
C GLU A 26 9.59 -0.13 7.27
N LYS A 27 8.30 -0.33 6.98
CA LYS A 27 7.71 0.00 5.68
C LYS A 27 7.64 1.53 5.56
N LEU A 28 8.52 2.06 4.72
CA LEU A 28 8.57 3.48 4.39
C LEU A 28 7.92 3.71 3.03
N GLY A 29 7.29 4.88 2.88
CA GLY A 29 6.78 5.29 1.58
C GLY A 29 6.71 6.80 1.42
N VAL A 30 6.70 7.22 0.16
CA VAL A 30 6.63 8.62 -0.25
C VAL A 30 5.51 8.79 -1.28
N PRO A 31 4.66 9.81 -1.16
CA PRO A 31 3.64 10.09 -2.17
C PRO A 31 4.29 10.47 -3.50
N LEU A 32 3.86 9.81 -4.58
CA LEU A 32 4.37 10.05 -5.93
C LEU A 32 3.86 11.35 -6.57
N GLY A 33 2.75 11.89 -6.07
CA GLY A 33 2.10 13.06 -6.66
C GLY A 33 1.47 12.79 -8.03
N ILE A 34 1.20 11.52 -8.35
CA ILE A 34 0.48 11.10 -9.55
C ILE A 34 -0.86 10.48 -9.15
N GLU A 35 -1.85 10.61 -10.03
CA GLU A 35 -3.14 9.95 -9.90
C GLU A 35 -3.15 8.69 -10.77
N VAL A 36 -3.71 7.60 -10.25
CA VAL A 36 -3.93 6.36 -11.00
C VAL A 36 -5.39 6.01 -10.89
N ILE A 37 -5.94 5.63 -12.03
CA ILE A 37 -7.32 5.20 -12.18
C ILE A 37 -7.38 3.69 -12.04
N ASN A 38 -8.29 3.20 -11.21
CA ASN A 38 -8.58 1.78 -11.15
C ASN A 38 -9.36 1.37 -12.41
N PRO A 39 -8.85 0.44 -13.24
CA PRO A 39 -9.44 0.10 -14.53
C PRO A 39 -10.81 -0.59 -14.44
N ILE A 40 -11.18 -1.11 -13.26
CA ILE A 40 -12.44 -1.83 -13.06
C ILE A 40 -13.60 -0.85 -12.79
N ASN A 41 -13.36 0.20 -12.01
CA ASN A 41 -14.41 1.13 -11.58
C ASN A 41 -14.23 2.56 -12.12
N ASN A 42 -13.14 2.82 -12.86
CA ASN A 42 -12.78 4.13 -13.41
C ASN A 42 -12.68 5.26 -12.37
N MET A 43 -12.49 4.92 -11.10
CA MET A 43 -12.29 5.90 -10.03
C MET A 43 -10.79 6.06 -9.71
N PRO A 44 -10.37 7.27 -9.30
CA PRO A 44 -9.01 7.48 -8.81
C PRO A 44 -8.77 6.68 -7.53
N ILE A 45 -7.56 6.12 -7.38
CA ILE A 45 -7.16 5.40 -6.17
C ILE A 45 -6.92 6.43 -5.05
N PRO A 46 -7.67 6.38 -3.93
CA PRO A 46 -7.52 7.32 -2.82
C PRO A 46 -6.11 7.28 -2.22
N GLY A 47 -5.59 8.44 -1.83
CA GLY A 47 -4.35 8.54 -1.05
C GLY A 47 -3.06 8.69 -1.86
N GLY A 48 -3.13 8.73 -3.21
CA GLY A 48 -1.98 9.05 -4.08
C GLY A 48 -0.83 8.07 -3.89
N GLN A 49 -0.71 7.09 -4.80
CA GLN A 49 0.24 5.98 -4.76
C GLN A 49 1.52 6.34 -4.00
N GLN A 50 1.64 5.80 -2.79
CA GLN A 50 2.87 5.90 -2.04
C GLN A 50 3.78 4.80 -2.57
N ILE A 51 5.01 5.12 -2.95
CA ILE A 51 5.98 4.06 -3.27
C ILE A 51 6.20 3.27 -1.98
N LEU A 52 5.77 2.01 -1.94
CA LEU A 52 6.30 1.04 -1.01
C LEU A 52 7.55 0.44 -1.66
N PHE A 53 8.72 0.73 -1.10
CA PHE A 53 9.97 0.17 -1.63
C PHE A 53 10.12 -1.27 -1.14
N LEU A 54 9.72 -2.25 -1.96
CA LEU A 54 10.32 -3.58 -1.91
C LEU A 54 11.38 -3.63 -3.01
N LYS A 55 12.65 -3.79 -2.64
CA LYS A 55 13.66 -4.19 -3.63
C LYS A 55 13.23 -5.53 -4.22
N THR A 56 13.24 -5.60 -5.55
CA THR A 56 13.35 -6.85 -6.34
C THR A 56 12.28 -7.92 -6.10
N TYR A 57 10.99 -7.59 -6.26
CA TYR A 57 9.98 -8.61 -6.58
C TYR A 57 8.92 -8.06 -7.53
N GLY A 58 8.64 -8.79 -8.61
CA GLY A 58 7.65 -8.41 -9.63
C GLY A 58 8.10 -7.28 -10.57
N THR A 59 7.16 -6.46 -11.03
CA THR A 59 7.35 -5.37 -12.02
C THR A 59 7.84 -4.05 -11.42
N GLY A 60 8.06 -4.00 -10.11
CA GLY A 60 8.42 -2.78 -9.39
C GLY A 60 7.22 -1.93 -8.93
N ALA A 61 5.99 -2.41 -9.10
CA ALA A 61 4.77 -1.83 -8.55
C ALA A 61 3.83 -2.93 -8.05
N ILE A 62 3.17 -2.71 -6.92
CA ILE A 62 2.13 -3.58 -6.38
C ILE A 62 0.87 -2.78 -6.10
N MET A 63 -0.30 -3.39 -6.27
CA MET A 63 -1.57 -2.80 -5.85
C MET A 63 -1.79 -3.12 -4.37
N SER A 64 -2.08 -2.09 -3.58
CA SER A 64 -2.35 -2.21 -2.14
C SER A 64 -3.84 -2.48 -1.89
N VAL A 65 -4.16 -3.49 -1.07
CA VAL A 65 -5.54 -3.83 -0.64
C VAL A 65 -5.59 -3.93 0.90
N PRO A 66 -5.60 -2.79 1.62
CA PRO A 66 -5.42 -2.75 3.07
C PRO A 66 -6.45 -3.51 3.90
N ALA A 67 -7.65 -3.74 3.36
CA ALA A 67 -8.67 -4.49 4.09
C ALA A 67 -8.37 -6.00 4.18
N HIS A 68 -7.53 -6.53 3.29
CA HIS A 68 -7.36 -7.98 3.11
C HIS A 68 -5.90 -8.45 3.02
N ASP A 69 -4.92 -7.53 2.91
CA ASP A 69 -3.49 -7.84 3.07
C ASP A 69 -2.96 -7.16 4.35
N GLN A 70 -2.39 -7.96 5.25
CA GLN A 70 -1.88 -7.50 6.55
C GLN A 70 -0.78 -6.44 6.40
N ARG A 71 0.06 -6.54 5.38
CA ARG A 71 1.17 -5.60 5.16
C ARG A 71 0.66 -4.25 4.70
N ASP A 72 -0.36 -4.27 3.83
CA ASP A 72 -1.07 -3.09 3.37
C ASP A 72 -1.87 -2.44 4.51
N PHE A 73 -2.47 -3.25 5.38
CA PHE A 73 -3.20 -2.78 6.56
C PHE A 73 -2.31 -1.96 7.49
N GLU A 74 -1.13 -2.48 7.84
CA GLU A 74 -0.15 -1.79 8.69
C GLU A 74 0.32 -0.48 8.09
N PHE A 75 0.60 -0.49 6.78
CA PHE A 75 1.00 0.69 6.05
C PHE A 75 -0.13 1.74 6.01
N ALA A 76 -1.35 1.32 5.65
CA ALA A 76 -2.51 2.19 5.65
C ALA A 76 -2.79 2.79 7.02
N LYS A 77 -2.65 2.02 8.11
CA LYS A 77 -2.79 2.53 9.48
C LYS A 77 -1.73 3.57 9.81
N LYS A 78 -0.47 3.32 9.46
CA LYS A 78 0.66 4.23 9.72
C LYS A 78 0.50 5.57 9.00
N TYR A 79 0.10 5.53 7.73
CA TYR A 79 -0.06 6.73 6.90
C TYR A 79 -1.49 7.28 6.86
N LYS A 80 -2.40 6.74 7.69
CA LYS A 80 -3.81 7.14 7.78
C LYS A 80 -4.53 7.11 6.42
N LEU A 81 -4.25 6.09 5.62
CA LEU A 81 -4.92 5.84 4.35
C LEU A 81 -6.30 5.20 4.59
N GLU A 82 -7.18 5.34 3.61
CA GLU A 82 -8.50 4.71 3.63
C GLU A 82 -8.38 3.17 3.60
N ILE A 83 -9.15 2.50 4.46
CA ILE A 83 -9.24 1.04 4.50
C ILE A 83 -10.68 0.65 4.17
N LYS A 84 -10.92 0.19 2.94
CA LYS A 84 -12.25 -0.16 2.44
C LYS A 84 -12.42 -1.68 2.35
N PRO A 85 -13.26 -2.31 3.20
CA PRO A 85 -13.55 -3.73 3.10
C PRO A 85 -14.36 -4.05 1.84
N VAL A 86 -13.89 -5.02 1.07
CA VAL A 86 -14.57 -5.56 -0.13
C VAL A 86 -14.95 -7.03 -0.03
N ILE A 87 -14.57 -7.70 1.06
CA ILE A 87 -14.95 -9.06 1.40
C ILE A 87 -15.53 -8.98 2.81
N VAL A 88 -16.76 -9.45 2.98
CA VAL A 88 -17.44 -9.50 4.27
C VAL A 88 -17.72 -10.95 4.62
N PRO A 89 -17.36 -11.42 5.83
CA PRO A 89 -17.79 -12.72 6.31
C PRO A 89 -19.32 -12.81 6.29
N THR A 90 -19.86 -13.95 5.84
CA THR A 90 -21.31 -14.18 5.69
C THR A 90 -22.10 -13.90 6.97
N ILE A 91 -21.48 -14.15 8.12
CA ILE A 91 -22.06 -13.92 9.46
C ILE A 91 -22.28 -12.42 9.72
N ILE A 92 -21.36 -11.56 9.28
CA ILE A 92 -21.43 -10.10 9.48
C ILE A 92 -22.45 -9.47 8.52
N SER A 93 -22.57 -9.99 7.30
CA SER A 93 -23.60 -9.57 6.35
C SER A 93 -25.02 -9.78 6.89
N LEU A 94 -25.25 -10.82 7.70
CA LEU A 94 -26.54 -11.04 8.37
C LEU A 94 -26.77 -10.02 9.49
N MET A 95 -25.76 -9.69 10.29
CA MET A 95 -25.90 -8.76 11.41
C MET A 95 -26.24 -7.32 10.98
N ILE A 96 -25.71 -6.87 9.84
CA ILE A 96 -26.02 -5.53 9.28
C ILE A 96 -27.46 -5.47 8.72
N LEU A 97 -28.06 -6.61 8.35
CA LEU A 97 -29.45 -6.66 7.87
C LEU A 97 -30.49 -6.69 9.01
N ILE A 98 -30.05 -6.95 10.25
CA ILE A 98 -30.92 -7.14 11.43
C ILE A 98 -30.84 -5.92 12.38
N LEU A 99 -29.96 -4.96 12.11
CA LEU A 99 -29.82 -3.66 12.80
C LEU A 99 -30.25 -2.53 11.87
#